data_AF-A0A3R0CF44-F1
#
_entry.id   AF-A0A3R0CF44-F1
#
_cell.length_a   1.000
_cell.length_b   1.000
_cell.length_c   1.000
_cell.angle_alpha   90.00
_cell.angle_beta   90.00
_cell.angle_gamma   90.00
#
_symmetry.space_group_name_H-M   'P 1'
#
loop_
_entity.id
_entity.type
_entity.pdbx_description
1 polymer ?
#
loop_
_entity_poly.entity_id
_entity_poly.type
_entity_poly.pdbx_seq_one_letter_code
_entity_poly.pdbx_strand_id
1 'polypeptide(L)'
;MLKLYHRIFTQETKKILDEAEINESSLKKLKPNKRQKTSRDMKYTKTKLKNYAAHAGFLNVPSGSGETPRFKSGFVNLPGSLSNKNTFPGVRLIDEKVKRRFEEYSPEKLKESTKWRPETSLGYYHVENVDIFISEIKKLYAASGSELHEVVERRIRNHLASNNNILPRMAGIAGLHAEVQALNHIISMTDTEARVASKLSSSYIYTQRLVGARNEDFPACHNCSGIINGLENIMTGRVEGHTRLIRRKSI
;
A
#
# COMPACT_ATOMS: atom_id res chain seq x y z
N MET A 1 -3.26 15.52 19.76
CA MET A 1 -2.50 15.63 18.50
C MET A 1 -2.81 14.50 17.52
N LEU A 2 -2.55 13.22 17.83
CA LEU A 2 -2.74 12.10 16.88
C LEU A 2 -4.17 12.02 16.30
N LYS A 3 -5.21 12.18 17.13
CA LYS A 3 -6.62 12.21 16.68
C LYS A 3 -6.92 13.36 15.71
N LEU A 4 -6.26 14.52 15.87
CA LEU A 4 -6.44 15.65 14.96
C LEU A 4 -5.88 15.33 13.58
N TYR A 5 -4.64 14.84 13.52
CA TYR A 5 -4.01 14.48 12.25
C TYR A 5 -4.66 13.27 11.58
N HIS A 6 -5.23 12.33 12.34
CA HIS A 6 -6.05 11.26 11.78
C HIS A 6 -7.35 11.79 11.14
N ARG A 7 -8.02 12.78 11.76
CA ARG A 7 -9.17 13.45 11.12
C ARG A 7 -8.75 14.21 9.85
N ILE A 8 -7.63 14.93 9.89
CA ILE A 8 -7.07 15.61 8.70
C ILE A 8 -6.80 14.59 7.60
N PHE A 9 -6.13 13.48 7.91
CA PHE A 9 -5.89 12.39 6.98
C PHE A 9 -7.19 11.83 6.39
N THR A 10 -8.22 11.63 7.22
CA THR A 10 -9.54 11.16 6.78
C THR A 10 -10.21 12.15 5.81
N GLN A 11 -10.05 13.46 6.06
CA GLN A 11 -10.54 14.49 5.15
C GLN A 11 -9.76 14.48 3.82
N GLU A 12 -8.43 14.25 3.84
CA GLU A 12 -7.63 14.11 2.61
C GLU A 12 -8.05 12.88 1.80
N THR A 13 -8.31 11.74 2.45
CA THR A 13 -8.88 10.55 1.78
C THR A 13 -10.24 10.88 1.14
N LYS A 14 -11.11 11.59 1.87
CA LYS A 14 -12.41 12.02 1.35
C LYS A 14 -12.26 12.93 0.12
N LYS A 15 -11.32 13.88 0.11
CA LYS A 15 -11.06 14.73 -1.06
C LYS A 15 -10.68 13.90 -2.29
N ILE A 16 -9.84 12.88 -2.15
CA ILE A 16 -9.48 11.97 -3.26
C ILE A 16 -10.73 11.27 -3.82
N LEU A 17 -11.62 10.80 -2.94
CA LEU A 17 -12.85 10.11 -3.32
C LEU A 17 -13.86 11.06 -4.00
N ASP A 18 -14.04 12.26 -3.44
CA ASP A 18 -14.93 13.28 -3.98
C ASP A 18 -14.44 13.76 -5.36
N GLU A 19 -13.12 13.97 -5.54
CA GLU A 19 -12.53 14.29 -6.84
C GLU A 19 -12.80 13.19 -7.88
N ALA A 20 -12.67 11.92 -7.49
CA ALA A 20 -12.96 10.80 -8.39
C ALA A 20 -14.44 10.74 -8.80
N GLU A 21 -15.38 11.13 -7.93
CA GLU A 21 -16.81 11.19 -8.24
C GLU A 21 -17.15 12.36 -9.17
N ILE A 22 -16.55 13.53 -8.94
CA ILE A 22 -16.69 14.72 -9.80
C ILE A 22 -16.13 14.43 -11.20
N ASN A 23 -14.94 13.82 -11.27
CA ASN A 23 -14.31 13.43 -12.52
C ASN A 23 -15.17 12.41 -13.28
N GLU A 24 -15.72 11.40 -12.60
CA GLU A 24 -16.63 10.43 -13.22
C GLU A 24 -17.90 11.08 -13.78
N SER A 25 -18.51 11.98 -13.02
CA SER A 25 -19.70 12.73 -13.44
C SER A 25 -19.43 13.58 -14.68
N SER A 26 -18.24 14.16 -14.78
CA SER A 26 -17.78 14.92 -15.94
C SER A 26 -17.52 14.01 -17.15
N LEU A 27 -16.87 12.87 -16.95
CA LEU A 27 -16.55 11.89 -17.99
C LEU A 27 -17.80 11.25 -18.62
N LYS A 28 -18.86 11.01 -17.84
CA LYS A 28 -20.12 10.44 -18.32
C LYS A 28 -20.80 11.30 -19.39
N LYS A 29 -20.62 12.61 -19.35
CA LYS A 29 -21.18 13.57 -20.33
C LYS A 29 -20.43 13.56 -21.68
N LEU A 30 -19.26 12.92 -21.75
CA LEU A 30 -18.42 12.89 -22.95
C LEU A 30 -18.67 11.64 -23.80
N LYS A 31 -18.52 11.80 -25.13
CA LYS A 31 -18.44 10.70 -26.09
C LYS A 31 -17.22 9.79 -25.78
N PRO A 32 -17.27 8.48 -26.14
CA PRO A 32 -16.25 7.50 -25.74
C PRO A 32 -14.79 7.90 -26.00
N ASN A 33 -14.45 8.36 -27.21
CA ASN A 33 -13.07 8.73 -27.57
C ASN A 33 -12.56 9.92 -26.76
N LYS A 34 -13.41 10.92 -26.54
CA LYS A 34 -13.07 12.11 -25.72
C LYS A 34 -12.96 11.75 -24.25
N ARG A 35 -13.85 10.87 -23.75
CA ARG A 35 -13.79 10.32 -22.39
C ARG A 35 -12.47 9.62 -22.12
N GLN A 36 -12.02 8.75 -23.04
CA GLN A 36 -10.75 8.04 -22.87
C GLN A 36 -9.57 9.01 -22.81
N LYS A 37 -9.49 9.98 -23.73
CA LYS A 37 -8.43 11.00 -23.73
C LYS A 37 -8.43 11.80 -22.42
N THR A 38 -9.56 12.40 -22.05
CA THR A 38 -9.68 13.23 -20.84
C THR A 38 -9.37 12.46 -19.55
N SER A 39 -9.81 11.19 -19.45
CA SER A 39 -9.54 10.37 -18.26
C SER A 39 -8.05 10.06 -18.03
N ARG A 40 -7.21 10.13 -19.07
CA ARG A 40 -5.77 9.88 -18.94
C ARG A 40 -5.10 10.99 -18.11
N ASP A 41 -5.54 12.23 -18.29
CA ASP A 41 -4.96 13.41 -17.64
C ASP A 41 -5.50 13.61 -16.20
N MET A 42 -6.63 13.01 -15.86
CA MET A 42 -7.21 13.09 -14.51
C MET A 42 -6.48 12.21 -13.50
N LYS A 43 -5.98 12.77 -12.39
CA LYS A 43 -5.25 11.99 -11.38
C LYS A 43 -6.11 10.89 -10.74
N TYR A 44 -7.35 11.22 -10.35
CA TYR A 44 -8.28 10.28 -9.75
C TYR A 44 -9.54 10.09 -10.59
N THR A 45 -9.87 8.85 -10.89
CA THR A 45 -11.14 8.43 -11.50
C THR A 45 -11.58 7.13 -10.84
N LYS A 46 -12.87 6.76 -10.91
CA LYS A 46 -13.33 5.48 -10.34
C LYS A 46 -12.55 4.27 -10.84
N THR A 47 -12.10 4.32 -12.10
CA THR A 47 -11.24 3.28 -12.70
C THR A 47 -9.84 3.31 -12.11
N LYS A 48 -9.18 4.48 -12.01
CA LYS A 48 -7.83 4.59 -11.44
C LYS A 48 -7.78 4.23 -9.95
N LEU A 49 -8.82 4.57 -9.17
CA LEU A 49 -8.92 4.20 -7.76
C LEU A 49 -8.86 2.67 -7.52
N LYS A 50 -9.34 1.86 -8.48
CA LYS A 50 -9.22 0.39 -8.40
C LYS A 50 -7.78 -0.10 -8.40
N ASN A 51 -6.88 0.64 -9.04
CA ASN A 51 -5.45 0.31 -9.08
C ASN A 51 -4.71 0.82 -7.84
N TYR A 52 -5.18 1.93 -7.25
CA TYR A 52 -4.58 2.48 -6.03
C TYR A 52 -4.97 1.69 -4.79
N ALA A 53 -6.23 1.24 -4.70
CA ALA A 53 -6.85 0.47 -3.60
C ALA A 53 -6.84 1.12 -2.19
N ALA A 54 -5.73 1.74 -1.79
CA ALA A 54 -5.47 2.35 -0.50
C ALA A 54 -4.84 3.74 -0.65
N HIS A 55 -5.11 4.58 0.34
CA HIS A 55 -4.44 5.85 0.58
C HIS A 55 -3.71 5.74 1.90
N ALA A 56 -2.45 6.18 1.94
CA ALA A 56 -1.67 6.24 3.18
C ALA A 56 -1.12 7.65 3.42
N GLY A 57 -0.76 7.88 4.69
CA GLY A 57 -0.13 9.09 5.17
C GLY A 57 0.62 8.83 6.46
N PHE A 58 1.42 9.79 6.88
CA PHE A 58 2.10 9.72 8.17
C PHE A 58 2.10 11.05 8.90
N LEU A 59 2.25 10.93 10.22
CA LEU A 59 2.63 12.00 11.13
C LEU A 59 3.94 11.60 11.82
N ASN A 60 4.96 12.43 11.75
CA ASN A 60 6.14 12.34 12.57
C ASN A 60 6.09 13.43 13.65
N VAL A 61 6.24 13.04 14.91
CA VAL A 61 6.21 13.94 16.08
C VAL A 61 7.60 13.94 16.72
N PRO A 62 8.51 14.83 16.30
CA PRO A 62 9.87 14.84 16.84
C PRO A 62 9.89 15.00 18.36
N SER A 63 10.90 14.42 19.00
CA SER A 63 11.00 14.38 20.47
C SER A 63 11.68 15.63 21.06
N GLY A 64 12.23 16.52 20.23
CA GLY A 64 12.89 17.76 20.64
C GLY A 64 11.91 18.92 20.88
N SER A 65 12.17 19.72 21.92
CA SER A 65 11.40 20.93 22.22
C SER A 65 11.55 21.95 21.09
N GLY A 66 10.44 22.33 20.46
CA GLY A 66 10.39 23.38 19.42
C GLY A 66 10.29 22.86 17.98
N GLU A 67 10.41 21.56 17.74
CA GLU A 67 10.23 20.99 16.40
C GLU A 67 8.73 20.81 16.07
N THR A 68 8.31 21.31 14.91
CA THR A 68 6.93 21.17 14.45
C THR A 68 6.65 19.75 13.94
N PRO A 69 5.50 19.15 14.25
CA PRO A 69 5.11 17.86 13.69
C PRO A 69 5.10 17.91 12.16
N ARG A 70 5.67 16.87 11.53
CA ARG A 70 5.67 16.73 10.07
C ARG A 70 4.56 15.78 9.64
N PHE A 71 3.64 16.27 8.83
CA PHE A 71 2.55 15.48 8.29
C PHE A 71 2.62 15.46 6.76
N LYS A 72 2.42 14.27 6.18
CA LYS A 72 2.29 14.10 4.74
C LYS A 72 1.32 12.97 4.42
N SER A 73 0.46 13.19 3.46
CA SER A 73 -0.48 12.22 2.90
C SER A 73 -0.33 12.16 1.38
N GLY A 74 -1.22 11.44 0.71
CA GLY A 74 -1.27 11.33 -0.75
C GLY A 74 -0.49 10.13 -1.30
N PHE A 75 0.00 9.24 -0.45
CA PHE A 75 0.62 7.99 -0.90
C PHE A 75 -0.48 7.05 -1.39
N VAL A 76 -0.30 6.51 -2.60
CA VAL A 76 -1.19 5.55 -3.25
C VAL A 76 -0.35 4.46 -3.89
N ASN A 77 -0.86 3.24 -4.02
CA ASN A 77 -0.07 2.12 -4.54
C ASN A 77 0.60 2.44 -5.90
N LEU A 78 1.88 2.11 -6.00
CA LEU A 78 2.60 2.11 -7.27
C LEU A 78 2.09 0.96 -8.17
N PRO A 79 2.15 1.11 -9.50
CA PRO A 79 1.64 0.09 -10.40
C PRO A 79 2.48 -1.19 -10.35
N GLY A 80 1.82 -2.34 -10.21
CA GLY A 80 2.44 -3.65 -10.30
C GLY A 80 1.39 -4.69 -10.71
N SER A 81 1.74 -5.58 -11.64
CA SER A 81 0.79 -6.53 -12.22
C SER A 81 1.13 -7.97 -11.83
N LEU A 82 0.14 -8.68 -11.31
CA LEU A 82 0.17 -10.13 -11.09
C LEU A 82 -0.81 -10.82 -12.05
N SER A 83 -0.82 -10.40 -13.32
CA SER A 83 -1.64 -11.02 -14.37
C SER A 83 -0.80 -11.96 -15.22
N ASN A 84 -1.39 -13.07 -15.68
CA ASN A 84 -0.70 -14.08 -16.49
C ASN A 84 -0.09 -13.50 -17.78
N LYS A 85 -0.67 -12.41 -18.32
CA LYS A 85 -0.20 -11.76 -19.56
C LYS A 85 0.92 -10.74 -19.35
N ASN A 86 1.08 -10.24 -18.13
CA ASN A 86 2.08 -9.21 -17.81
C ASN A 86 2.44 -9.35 -16.33
N THR A 87 3.14 -10.42 -15.99
CA THR A 87 3.55 -10.69 -14.61
C THR A 87 4.72 -9.78 -14.23
N PHE A 88 4.75 -9.33 -12.98
CA PHE A 88 5.81 -8.45 -12.47
C PHE A 88 7.20 -9.09 -12.67
N PRO A 89 8.23 -8.32 -13.06
CA PRO A 89 9.57 -8.86 -13.27
C PRO A 89 10.10 -9.64 -12.05
N GLY A 90 10.75 -10.79 -12.32
CA GLY A 90 11.29 -11.69 -11.30
C GLY A 90 10.25 -12.57 -10.61
N VAL A 91 8.98 -12.53 -11.03
CA VAL A 91 7.88 -13.28 -10.42
C VAL A 91 7.36 -14.39 -11.34
N ARG A 92 7.09 -15.56 -10.76
CA ARG A 92 6.25 -16.62 -11.35
C ARG A 92 4.96 -16.78 -10.55
N LEU A 93 3.83 -16.87 -11.24
CA LEU A 93 2.53 -17.16 -10.62
C LEU A 93 2.41 -18.66 -10.33
N ILE A 94 1.83 -18.98 -9.17
CA ILE A 94 1.59 -20.35 -8.73
C ILE A 94 0.13 -20.51 -8.36
N ASP A 95 -0.58 -21.33 -9.12
CA ASP A 95 -1.96 -21.73 -8.85
C ASP A 95 -1.98 -22.93 -7.89
N GLU A 96 -1.61 -22.68 -6.63
CA GLU A 96 -1.79 -23.62 -5.54
C GLU A 96 -3.12 -23.33 -4.82
N LYS A 97 -3.80 -24.40 -4.36
CA LYS A 97 -4.90 -24.27 -3.38
C LYS A 97 -4.37 -23.46 -2.18
N VAL A 98 -5.22 -22.60 -1.62
CA VAL A 98 -4.87 -21.71 -0.50
C VAL A 98 -4.15 -22.51 0.60
N LYS A 99 -2.87 -22.20 0.86
CA LYS A 99 -2.08 -22.84 1.91
C LYS A 99 -2.76 -22.60 3.25
N ARG A 100 -2.58 -23.54 4.19
CA ARG A 100 -3.16 -23.56 5.57
C ARG A 100 -2.71 -22.41 6.49
N ARG A 101 -2.09 -21.38 5.93
CA ARG A 101 -1.65 -20.17 6.62
C ARG A 101 -2.13 -18.92 5.90
N PHE A 102 -3.03 -19.02 4.93
CA PHE A 102 -3.53 -17.92 4.09
C PHE A 102 -5.05 -18.04 3.86
N GLU A 103 -5.78 -18.79 4.69
CA GLU A 103 -7.20 -19.06 4.48
C GLU A 103 -8.09 -17.80 4.50
N GLU A 104 -7.61 -16.66 5.04
CA GLU A 104 -8.32 -15.37 4.95
C GLU A 104 -8.42 -14.84 3.52
N TYR A 105 -7.47 -15.21 2.66
CA TYR A 105 -7.49 -14.91 1.24
C TYR A 105 -8.19 -16.02 0.46
N SER A 106 -8.99 -16.88 1.11
CA SER A 106 -9.84 -17.85 0.41
C SER A 106 -11.02 -17.14 -0.24
N PRO A 107 -11.45 -17.54 -1.46
CA PRO A 107 -12.60 -16.92 -2.11
C PRO A 107 -13.87 -17.04 -1.27
N GLU A 108 -13.97 -18.12 -0.48
CA GLU A 108 -15.09 -18.43 0.40
C GLU A 108 -15.25 -17.43 1.57
N LYS A 109 -14.16 -16.74 1.96
CA LYS A 109 -14.18 -15.73 3.02
C LYS A 109 -14.32 -14.30 2.49
N LEU A 110 -14.27 -14.11 1.17
CA LEU A 110 -14.53 -12.81 0.56
C LEU A 110 -16.03 -12.58 0.49
N LYS A 111 -16.52 -11.52 1.14
CA LYS A 111 -17.94 -11.11 1.05
C LYS A 111 -18.35 -11.03 -0.42
N GLU A 112 -19.43 -11.74 -0.74
CA GLU A 112 -19.93 -12.04 -2.08
C GLU A 112 -19.67 -10.93 -3.10
N SER A 113 -18.76 -11.19 -4.04
CA SER A 113 -18.74 -10.47 -5.30
C SER A 113 -19.76 -11.16 -6.21
N THR A 114 -20.73 -10.42 -6.74
CA THR A 114 -21.80 -10.90 -7.64
C THR A 114 -21.31 -11.43 -9.01
N LYS A 115 -19.99 -11.57 -9.21
CA LYS A 115 -19.38 -12.28 -10.34
C LYS A 115 -18.26 -13.18 -9.85
N TRP A 116 -18.63 -14.38 -9.40
CA TRP A 116 -17.68 -15.47 -9.18
C TRP A 116 -16.93 -15.78 -10.49
N ARG A 117 -15.60 -15.72 -10.49
CA ARG A 117 -14.74 -16.12 -11.61
C ARG A 117 -13.82 -17.25 -11.13
N PRO A 118 -14.07 -18.51 -11.51
CA PRO A 118 -13.27 -19.65 -11.05
C PRO A 118 -11.79 -19.58 -11.47
N GLU A 119 -11.48 -18.82 -12.51
CA GLU A 119 -10.12 -18.63 -13.04
C GLU A 119 -9.29 -17.58 -12.27
N THR A 120 -9.89 -16.91 -11.28
CA THR A 120 -9.17 -16.11 -10.28
C THR A 120 -8.80 -16.97 -9.09
N SER A 121 -7.83 -17.87 -9.29
CA SER A 121 -7.03 -18.37 -8.18
C SER A 121 -6.50 -17.16 -7.38
N LEU A 122 -6.85 -17.13 -6.10
CA LEU A 122 -6.28 -16.21 -5.09
C LEU A 122 -4.90 -16.69 -4.62
N GLY A 123 -4.25 -17.56 -5.40
CA GLY A 123 -3.03 -18.28 -5.08
C GLY A 123 -1.83 -17.40 -4.83
N TYR A 124 -0.67 -17.87 -5.24
CA TYR A 124 0.58 -17.29 -4.80
C TYR A 124 1.38 -16.79 -5.98
N TYR A 125 2.38 -16.00 -5.65
CA TYR A 125 3.47 -15.75 -6.56
C TYR A 125 4.78 -16.07 -5.86
N HIS A 126 5.71 -16.63 -6.61
CA HIS A 126 7.07 -16.91 -6.18
C HIS A 126 8.00 -15.89 -6.83
N VAL A 127 8.79 -15.21 -6.00
CA VAL A 127 9.86 -14.33 -6.48
C VAL A 127 11.08 -15.19 -6.78
N GLU A 128 11.21 -15.62 -8.03
CA GLU A 128 12.28 -16.52 -8.48
C GLU A 128 13.61 -15.79 -8.63
N ASN A 129 13.56 -14.51 -8.99
CA ASN A 129 14.74 -13.66 -9.08
C ASN A 129 14.51 -12.39 -8.26
N VAL A 130 15.03 -12.41 -7.03
CA VAL A 130 14.87 -11.31 -6.06
C VAL A 130 15.53 -10.03 -6.56
N ASP A 131 16.65 -10.10 -7.26
CA ASP A 131 17.36 -8.90 -7.71
C ASP A 131 16.63 -8.20 -8.87
N ILE A 132 16.08 -8.95 -9.82
CA ILE A 132 15.20 -8.40 -10.86
C ILE A 132 13.95 -7.78 -10.23
N PHE A 133 13.34 -8.47 -9.26
CA PHE A 133 12.16 -7.98 -8.55
C PHE A 133 12.43 -6.65 -7.83
N ILE A 134 13.51 -6.58 -7.06
CA ILE A 134 13.92 -5.36 -6.35
C ILE A 134 14.32 -4.25 -7.33
N SER A 135 15.01 -4.58 -8.43
CA SER A 135 15.37 -3.61 -9.46
C SER A 135 14.14 -2.94 -10.08
N GLU A 136 13.08 -3.69 -10.38
CA GLU A 136 11.84 -3.09 -10.90
C GLU A 136 11.14 -2.23 -9.84
N ILE A 137 11.16 -2.62 -8.55
CA ILE A 137 10.67 -1.77 -7.47
C ILE A 137 11.43 -0.45 -7.43
N LYS A 138 12.78 -0.48 -7.45
CA LYS A 138 13.62 0.73 -7.46
C LYS A 138 13.24 1.67 -8.60
N LYS A 139 13.07 1.12 -9.81
CA LYS A 139 12.66 1.88 -11.00
C LYS A 139 11.29 2.53 -10.82
N LEU A 140 10.32 1.83 -10.25
CA LEU A 140 8.98 2.37 -9.99
C LEU A 140 8.99 3.47 -8.93
N TYR A 141 9.80 3.32 -7.88
CA TYR A 141 10.04 4.37 -6.90
C TYR A 141 10.65 5.60 -7.60
N ALA A 142 11.72 5.44 -8.37
CA ALA A 142 12.37 6.54 -9.09
C ALA A 142 11.40 7.26 -10.04
N ALA A 143 10.58 6.52 -10.79
CA ALA A 143 9.54 7.07 -11.66
C ALA A 143 8.44 7.83 -10.90
N SER A 144 8.26 7.53 -9.61
CA SER A 144 7.34 8.26 -8.72
C SER A 144 7.96 9.50 -8.06
N GLY A 145 9.24 9.78 -8.33
CA GLY A 145 9.97 10.94 -7.78
C GLY A 145 10.60 10.71 -6.41
N SER A 146 10.83 9.45 -6.01
CA SER A 146 11.51 9.09 -4.76
C SER A 146 12.44 7.92 -5.00
N GLU A 147 13.64 7.91 -4.45
CA GLU A 147 14.45 6.69 -4.46
C GLU A 147 13.94 5.68 -3.42
N LEU A 148 14.12 4.37 -3.69
CA LEU A 148 13.87 3.34 -2.70
C LEU A 148 15.02 3.34 -1.70
N HIS A 149 14.74 3.71 -0.46
CA HIS A 149 15.72 3.78 0.61
C HIS A 149 16.23 2.38 0.97
N GLU A 150 17.54 2.24 1.22
CA GLU A 150 18.20 0.96 1.49
C GLU A 150 17.60 0.17 2.67
N VAL A 151 17.24 0.84 3.77
CA VAL A 151 16.48 0.24 4.88
C VAL A 151 15.17 -0.40 4.41
N VAL A 152 14.41 0.23 3.53
CA VAL A 152 13.15 -0.32 3.02
C VAL A 152 13.40 -1.50 2.10
N GLU A 153 14.38 -1.40 1.20
CA GLU A 153 14.83 -2.53 0.38
C GLU A 153 15.19 -3.75 1.24
N ARG A 154 16.03 -3.54 2.27
CA ARG A 154 16.44 -4.60 3.20
C ARG A 154 15.24 -5.24 3.88
N ARG A 155 14.24 -4.46 4.29
CA ARG A 155 13.00 -5.01 4.87
C ARG A 155 12.15 -5.78 3.86
N ILE A 156 12.08 -5.36 2.60
CA ILE A 156 11.43 -6.13 1.53
C ILE A 156 12.14 -7.46 1.34
N ARG A 157 13.47 -7.47 1.22
CA ARG A 157 14.27 -8.69 1.07
C ARG A 157 14.10 -9.65 2.26
N ASN A 158 14.11 -9.12 3.49
CA ASN A 158 13.88 -9.93 4.69
C ASN A 158 12.46 -10.53 4.72
N HIS A 159 11.44 -9.77 4.33
CA HIS A 159 10.06 -10.27 4.22
C HIS A 159 9.93 -11.37 3.16
N LEU A 160 10.60 -11.22 2.01
CA LEU A 160 10.66 -12.28 1.00
C LEU A 160 11.31 -13.54 1.57
N ALA A 161 12.49 -13.42 2.17
CA ALA A 161 13.21 -14.54 2.77
C ALA A 161 12.39 -15.25 3.86
N SER A 162 11.73 -14.51 4.75
CA SER A 162 10.90 -15.11 5.82
C SER A 162 9.67 -15.85 5.31
N ASN A 163 9.27 -15.61 4.06
CA ASN A 163 8.14 -16.27 3.40
C ASN A 163 8.60 -17.27 2.32
N ASN A 164 9.88 -17.66 2.30
CA ASN A 164 10.47 -18.52 1.27
C ASN A 164 10.19 -18.01 -0.15
N ASN A 165 10.19 -16.68 -0.32
CA ASN A 165 9.87 -15.95 -1.55
C ASN A 165 8.46 -16.18 -2.11
N ILE A 166 7.54 -16.79 -1.34
CA ILE A 166 6.17 -17.08 -1.76
C ILE A 166 5.20 -16.15 -1.04
N LEU A 167 4.47 -15.34 -1.79
CA LEU A 167 3.55 -14.33 -1.24
C LEU A 167 2.14 -14.47 -1.85
N PRO A 168 1.09 -14.11 -1.10
CA PRO A 168 -0.28 -14.20 -1.59
C PRO A 168 -0.54 -13.13 -2.65
N ARG A 169 -1.14 -13.54 -3.77
CA ARG A 169 -1.44 -12.65 -4.90
C ARG A 169 -2.38 -11.50 -4.51
N MET A 170 -3.32 -11.77 -3.59
CA MET A 170 -4.26 -10.78 -3.07
C MET A 170 -3.61 -9.64 -2.28
N ALA A 171 -2.46 -9.89 -1.65
CA ALA A 171 -1.73 -8.84 -0.94
C ALA A 171 -0.86 -7.99 -1.88
N GLY A 172 -1.00 -8.15 -3.20
CA GLY A 172 -0.30 -7.36 -4.21
C GLY A 172 1.22 -7.61 -4.23
N ILE A 173 1.92 -6.75 -4.97
CA ILE A 173 3.39 -6.77 -5.03
C ILE A 173 3.95 -6.15 -3.75
N ALA A 174 4.73 -6.93 -3.00
CA ALA A 174 5.40 -6.44 -1.81
C ALA A 174 6.32 -5.25 -2.15
N GLY A 175 6.23 -4.19 -1.35
CA GLY A 175 7.06 -2.99 -1.53
C GLY A 175 6.40 -1.83 -2.30
N LEU A 176 5.35 -2.07 -3.09
CA LEU A 176 4.71 -1.03 -3.92
C LEU A 176 3.53 -0.31 -3.25
N HIS A 177 3.10 -0.79 -2.09
CA HIS A 177 1.91 -0.27 -1.42
C HIS A 177 2.13 1.09 -0.76
N ALA A 178 1.02 1.83 -0.59
CA ALA A 178 1.01 3.18 -0.03
C ALA A 178 1.67 3.26 1.35
N GLU A 179 1.48 2.27 2.23
CA GLU A 179 2.09 2.24 3.57
C GLU A 179 3.62 2.12 3.50
N VAL A 180 4.13 1.34 2.55
CA VAL A 180 5.58 1.15 2.36
C VAL A 180 6.21 2.42 1.78
N GLN A 181 5.50 3.12 0.89
CA GLN A 181 5.94 4.43 0.40
C GLN A 181 5.98 5.47 1.52
N ALA A 182 5.01 5.46 2.44
CA ALA A 182 5.02 6.33 3.61
C ALA A 182 6.25 6.06 4.49
N LEU A 183 6.57 4.77 4.76
CA LEU A 183 7.80 4.38 5.46
C LEU A 183 9.05 4.87 4.73
N ASN A 184 9.11 4.66 3.42
CA ASN A 184 10.24 5.09 2.59
C ASN A 184 10.47 6.59 2.70
N HIS A 185 9.40 7.37 2.62
CA HIS A 185 9.47 8.82 2.78
C HIS A 185 9.97 9.21 4.17
N ILE A 186 9.42 8.59 5.24
CA ILE A 186 9.82 8.87 6.63
C ILE A 186 11.33 8.74 6.82
N ILE A 187 11.89 7.63 6.35
CA ILE A 187 13.31 7.34 6.53
C ILE A 187 14.16 8.32 5.70
N SER A 188 13.71 8.64 4.48
CA SER A 188 14.39 9.55 3.54
C SER A 188 14.35 11.04 3.93
N MET A 189 13.64 11.44 4.99
CA MET A 189 13.52 12.86 5.37
C MET A 189 14.80 13.53 5.92
N THR A 190 15.95 12.84 6.10
CA THR A 190 17.21 13.49 6.57
C THR A 190 18.47 12.83 6.01
N ASP A 191 19.51 13.65 5.82
CA ASP A 191 20.83 13.25 5.30
C ASP A 191 21.79 12.65 6.35
N THR A 192 21.39 12.59 7.61
CA THR A 192 22.22 12.04 8.69
C THR A 192 21.63 10.75 9.25
N GLU A 193 22.44 9.67 9.20
CA GLU A 193 22.13 8.34 9.75
C GLU A 193 21.80 8.36 11.25
N ALA A 194 22.20 9.42 11.95
CA ALA A 194 21.95 9.68 13.36
C ALA A 194 20.48 9.99 13.66
N ARG A 195 19.62 9.01 13.38
CA ARG A 195 18.64 8.35 14.26
C ARG A 195 17.39 7.94 13.47
N VAL A 196 17.57 7.12 12.43
CA VAL A 196 16.46 6.40 11.76
C VAL A 196 15.52 5.77 12.79
N ALA A 197 16.08 5.17 13.86
CA ALA A 197 15.31 4.61 14.96
C ALA A 197 14.39 5.62 15.66
N SER A 198 14.90 6.82 15.99
CA SER A 198 14.11 7.87 16.64
C SER A 198 13.02 8.42 15.73
N LYS A 199 13.30 8.57 14.43
CA LYS A 199 12.26 8.96 13.46
C LYS A 199 11.14 7.94 13.39
N LEU A 200 11.51 6.66 13.33
CA LEU A 200 10.55 5.58 13.24
C LEU A 200 9.70 5.51 14.52
N SER A 201 10.32 5.50 15.71
CA SER A 201 9.57 5.46 16.98
C SER A 201 8.59 6.61 17.17
N SER A 202 8.89 7.75 16.56
CA SER A 202 8.08 8.97 16.60
C SER A 202 7.15 9.13 15.40
N SER A 203 7.09 8.15 14.49
CA SER A 203 6.23 8.14 13.31
C SER A 203 4.98 7.32 13.52
N TYR A 204 3.88 7.81 12.94
CA TYR A 204 2.55 7.23 12.98
C TYR A 204 2.01 7.16 11.56
N ILE A 205 1.84 5.95 11.02
CA ILE A 205 1.33 5.69 9.67
C ILE A 205 -0.17 5.39 9.73
N TYR A 206 -0.93 6.00 8.83
CA TYR A 206 -2.37 5.84 8.67
C TYR A 206 -2.68 5.27 7.28
N THR A 207 -3.72 4.44 7.18
CA THR A 207 -4.12 3.83 5.92
C THR A 207 -5.64 3.70 5.81
N GLN A 208 -6.23 4.22 4.74
CA GLN A 208 -7.67 4.15 4.48
C GLN A 208 -7.98 3.62 3.09
N ARG A 209 -9.14 2.97 2.97
CA ARG A 209 -9.58 2.36 1.71
C ARG A 209 -10.05 3.40 0.70
N LEU A 210 -9.59 3.28 -0.54
CA LEU A 210 -10.12 4.04 -1.69
C LEU A 210 -11.21 3.27 -2.46
N VAL A 211 -11.41 1.99 -2.14
CA VAL A 211 -12.38 1.09 -2.78
C VAL A 211 -13.10 0.21 -1.75
N GLY A 212 -14.28 -0.31 -2.10
CA GLY A 212 -15.10 -1.10 -1.17
C GLY A 212 -15.69 -0.23 -0.06
N ALA A 213 -15.41 -0.59 1.20
CA ALA A 213 -15.72 0.21 2.39
C ALA A 213 -14.83 1.47 2.43
N ARG A 214 -15.17 2.45 1.58
CA ARG A 214 -14.36 3.65 1.28
C ARG A 214 -14.25 4.58 2.49
N ASN A 215 -13.12 5.28 2.58
CA ASN A 215 -12.85 6.26 3.65
C ASN A 215 -12.78 5.63 5.06
N GLU A 216 -12.62 4.31 5.14
CA GLU A 216 -12.50 3.57 6.39
C GLU A 216 -11.06 3.10 6.60
N ASP A 217 -10.64 3.12 7.86
CA ASP A 217 -9.35 2.59 8.28
C ASP A 217 -9.31 1.08 8.05
N PHE A 218 -8.16 0.58 7.60
CA PHE A 218 -7.93 -0.86 7.51
C PHE A 218 -6.50 -1.20 7.91
N PRO A 219 -6.29 -2.41 8.47
CA PRO A 219 -4.96 -2.84 8.86
C PRO A 219 -4.08 -3.04 7.62
N ALA A 220 -2.79 -2.79 7.78
CA ALA A 220 -1.79 -3.11 6.76
C ALA A 220 -1.92 -4.59 6.33
N CYS A 221 -1.89 -4.86 5.03
CA CYS A 221 -1.99 -6.24 4.51
C CYS A 221 -0.79 -7.09 4.92
N HIS A 222 -0.78 -8.39 4.59
CA HIS A 222 0.34 -9.31 4.88
C HIS A 222 1.71 -8.74 4.46
N ASN A 223 1.80 -8.25 3.22
CA ASN A 223 3.06 -7.72 2.68
C ASN A 223 3.49 -6.44 3.40
N CYS A 224 2.57 -5.50 3.60
CA CYS A 224 2.87 -4.29 4.34
C CYS A 224 3.29 -4.64 5.77
N SER A 225 2.51 -5.44 6.49
CA SER A 225 2.76 -5.79 7.90
C SER A 225 4.13 -6.43 8.12
N GLY A 226 4.63 -7.23 7.18
CA GLY A 226 5.99 -7.78 7.24
C GLY A 226 7.10 -6.79 6.93
N ILE A 227 6.84 -5.73 6.15
CA ILE A 227 7.82 -4.70 5.78
C ILE A 227 7.82 -3.52 6.78
N ILE A 228 6.64 -3.00 7.12
CA ILE A 228 6.45 -1.94 8.11
C ILE A 228 6.34 -2.55 9.50
N ASN A 229 7.30 -3.38 9.91
CA ASN A 229 7.31 -4.13 11.17
C ASN A 229 8.22 -3.56 12.27
N GLY A 230 8.84 -2.40 12.05
CA GLY A 230 9.84 -1.82 12.94
C GLY A 230 9.27 -0.99 14.10
N LEU A 231 10.03 0.05 14.47
CA LEU A 231 9.70 0.98 15.55
C LEU A 231 8.54 1.92 15.22
N GLU A 232 8.19 2.06 13.94
CA GLU A 232 7.05 2.87 13.50
C GLU A 232 5.71 2.36 14.04
N ASN A 233 4.82 3.31 14.31
CA ASN A 233 3.48 3.04 14.81
C ASN A 233 2.51 2.96 13.63
N ILE A 234 1.80 1.84 13.50
CA ILE A 234 0.78 1.67 12.44
C ILE A 234 -0.58 1.83 13.09
N MET A 235 -1.18 3.00 12.87
CA MET A 235 -2.34 3.45 13.62
C MET A 235 -3.59 2.66 13.29
N THR A 236 -3.71 2.22 12.03
CA THR A 236 -4.86 1.45 11.54
C THR A 236 -4.73 -0.06 11.76
N GLY A 237 -3.59 -0.49 12.32
CA GLY A 237 -3.28 -1.87 12.68
C GLY A 237 -2.40 -2.61 11.67
N ARG A 238 -1.94 -3.80 12.06
CA ARG A 238 -1.19 -4.75 11.22
C ARG A 238 -1.94 -6.08 11.18
N VAL A 239 -1.46 -7.01 10.36
CA VAL A 239 -1.86 -8.43 10.42
C VAL A 239 -0.63 -9.29 10.71
N GLU A 240 -0.79 -10.33 11.53
CA GLU A 240 0.19 -11.40 11.75
C GLU A 240 -0.52 -12.73 11.58
N GLY A 241 -0.03 -13.59 10.67
CA GLY A 241 -0.71 -14.83 10.33
C GLY A 241 -2.21 -14.61 10.05
N HIS A 242 -2.54 -13.50 9.39
CA HIS A 242 -3.91 -13.12 9.02
C HIS A 242 -4.84 -12.75 10.17
N THR A 243 -4.25 -12.50 11.33
CA THR A 243 -4.94 -11.99 12.50
C THR A 243 -4.63 -10.51 12.66
N ARG A 244 -5.66 -9.67 12.76
CA ARG A 244 -5.49 -8.24 13.00
C ARG A 244 -4.83 -8.03 14.37
N LEU A 245 -3.71 -7.33 14.37
CA LEU A 245 -3.03 -6.87 15.56
C LEU A 245 -3.41 -5.42 15.85
N ILE A 246 -3.93 -5.18 17.06
CA ILE A 246 -4.20 -3.84 17.59
C ILE A 246 -3.12 -3.54 18.63
N ARG A 247 -2.25 -2.54 18.38
CA ARG A 247 -1.25 -2.10 19.37
C ARG A 247 -1.88 -1.09 20.33
N ARG A 248 -1.32 -0.93 21.53
CA ARG A 248 -1.77 -0.01 22.60
C ARG A 248 -1.97 1.47 22.18
N LYS A 249 -1.45 1.89 21.03
CA LYS A 249 -1.58 3.27 20.49
C LYS A 249 -2.36 3.34 19.17
N SER A 250 -2.91 2.23 18.69
CA SER A 250 -3.81 2.23 17.53
C SER A 250 -5.10 2.99 17.87
N ILE A 251 -5.68 3.69 16.90
CA ILE A 251 -6.97 4.37 17.04
C ILE A 251 -8.08 3.41 16.62
#